data_AF-G5H7V0-F1
#
_entry.id   AF-G5H7V0-F1
#
_cell.length_a   1.000
_cell.length_b   1.000
_cell.length_c   1.000
_cell.angle_alpha   90.00
_cell.angle_beta   90.00
_cell.angle_gamma   90.00
#
_symmetry.space_group_name_H-M   'P 1'
#
loop_
_entity.id
_entity.type
_entity.pdbx_description
1 polymer ?
#
loop_
_entity_poly.entity_id
_entity_poly.type
_entity_poly.pdbx_seq_one_letter_code
_entity_poly.pdbx_strand_id
1 'polypeptide(L)'
;MFAKFGFFLLLFTGLSQLLFSQNIDYQIYITTPGYTSVRSYSKADFEKVKHDFRVMNGPVTITDSLCNSGKTEVRMVIGLRKFSFFVTQETPIIRLVYDRNRRIFSGAGCNFVENENFKYTPPSFKGNSLVKLPEILLADINRTIEDRSLLKKDSATVFVIEADIDENGMIHRIVPLSDTLRQYSKVIIDQIYDKAVRGWQPAMRNGIPYRALAQMTFELTK
;
A
#
# COMPACT_ATOMS: atom_id res chain seq x y z
N MET A 1 -25.36 0.57 56.50
CA MET A 1 -25.78 -0.20 55.30
C MET A 1 -25.43 0.59 54.04
N PHE A 2 -24.15 0.92 53.79
CA PHE A 2 -23.73 1.76 52.65
C PHE A 2 -22.28 1.45 52.19
N ALA A 3 -21.91 0.17 52.09
CA ALA A 3 -20.55 -0.22 51.69
C ALA A 3 -20.54 -1.38 50.68
N LYS A 4 -21.54 -1.44 49.79
CA LYS A 4 -21.61 -2.50 48.75
C LYS A 4 -21.94 -2.00 47.34
N PHE A 5 -21.96 -0.69 47.09
CA PHE A 5 -22.28 -0.12 45.77
C PHE A 5 -21.08 0.51 45.03
N GLY A 6 -19.91 0.60 45.66
CA GLY A 6 -18.72 1.22 45.04
C GLY A 6 -17.82 0.27 44.25
N PHE A 7 -18.02 -1.04 44.35
CA PHE A 7 -17.07 -2.02 43.78
C PHE A 7 -17.47 -2.56 42.39
N PHE A 8 -18.70 -2.32 41.94
CA PHE A 8 -19.17 -2.78 40.63
C PHE A 8 -18.90 -1.79 39.49
N LEU A 9 -18.54 -0.52 39.78
CA LEU A 9 -18.23 0.48 38.76
C LEU A 9 -16.76 0.46 38.29
N LEU A 10 -15.86 -0.17 39.05
CA LEU A 10 -14.44 -0.29 38.72
C LEU A 10 -14.10 -1.51 37.85
N LEU A 11 -15.01 -2.48 37.74
CA LEU A 11 -14.84 -3.65 36.86
C LEU A 11 -15.30 -3.39 35.42
N PHE A 12 -16.11 -2.35 35.19
CA PHE A 12 -16.57 -1.97 33.84
C PHE A 12 -15.72 -0.88 33.16
N THR A 13 -14.85 -0.21 33.91
CA THR A 13 -13.96 0.84 33.37
C THR A 13 -12.54 0.34 33.06
N GLY A 14 -12.20 -0.90 33.47
CA GLY A 14 -10.91 -1.54 33.18
C GLY A 14 -10.87 -2.42 31.92
N LEU A 15 -12.01 -2.67 31.26
CA LEU A 15 -12.12 -3.57 30.09
C LEU A 15 -12.42 -2.83 28.78
N SER A 16 -12.65 -1.51 28.81
CA SER A 16 -12.91 -0.70 27.61
C SER A 16 -11.65 -0.17 26.91
N GLN A 17 -10.45 -0.53 27.38
CA GLN A 17 -9.18 -0.23 26.69
C GLN A 17 -8.62 -1.39 25.86
N LEU A 18 -9.38 -2.46 25.67
CA LEU A 18 -9.28 -3.24 24.42
C LEU A 18 -9.93 -2.43 23.29
N LEU A 19 -9.44 -1.20 23.09
CA LEU A 19 -9.53 -0.55 21.80
C LEU A 19 -8.87 -1.53 20.85
N PHE A 20 -9.69 -2.11 19.97
CA PHE A 20 -9.24 -2.82 18.80
C PHE A 20 -8.24 -1.91 18.08
N SER A 21 -6.95 -2.06 18.40
CA SER A 21 -5.88 -1.66 17.52
C SER A 21 -6.05 -2.56 16.31
N GLN A 22 -6.84 -2.13 15.33
CA GLN A 22 -6.81 -2.70 14.00
C GLN A 22 -5.39 -2.43 13.48
N ASN A 23 -4.46 -3.33 13.80
CA ASN A 23 -3.17 -3.37 13.16
C ASN A 23 -3.46 -3.61 11.69
N ILE A 24 -3.28 -2.57 10.88
CA ILE A 24 -3.38 -2.67 9.43
C ILE A 24 -2.17 -3.49 9.00
N ASP A 25 -2.39 -4.68 8.45
CA ASP A 25 -1.32 -5.43 7.81
C ASP A 25 -0.95 -4.71 6.51
N TYR A 26 0.31 -4.27 6.42
CA TYR A 26 0.82 -3.53 5.27
C TYR A 26 2.06 -4.19 4.70
N GLN A 27 2.24 -4.04 3.38
CA GLN A 27 3.40 -4.55 2.66
C GLN A 27 4.31 -3.40 2.24
N ILE A 28 5.62 -3.62 2.32
CA ILE A 28 6.62 -2.62 1.96
C ILE A 28 7.28 -3.04 0.65
N TYR A 29 7.19 -2.20 -0.37
CA TYR A 29 7.81 -2.44 -1.67
C TYR A 29 8.92 -1.44 -1.94
N ILE A 30 10.13 -1.95 -2.15
CA ILE A 30 11.30 -1.17 -2.54
C ILE A 30 11.63 -1.49 -3.99
N THR A 31 11.64 -0.46 -4.83
CA THR A 31 11.97 -0.59 -6.25
C THR A 31 13.20 0.20 -6.60
N THR A 32 13.94 -0.25 -7.61
CA THR A 32 14.94 0.60 -8.27
C THR A 32 14.27 1.48 -9.33
N PRO A 33 14.83 2.65 -9.68
CA PRO A 33 14.39 3.40 -10.86
C PRO A 33 14.19 2.51 -12.09
N GLY A 34 13.09 2.72 -12.81
CA GLY A 34 12.73 1.91 -13.98
C GLY A 34 12.18 0.51 -13.69
N TYR A 35 12.05 0.12 -12.41
CA TYR A 35 11.57 -1.19 -11.95
C TYR A 35 12.48 -2.38 -12.32
N THR A 36 13.80 -2.15 -12.44
CA THR A 36 14.76 -3.22 -12.73
C THR A 36 14.86 -4.28 -11.62
N SER A 37 14.45 -3.93 -10.41
CA SER A 37 14.32 -4.82 -9.27
C SER A 37 13.20 -4.32 -8.40
N VAL A 38 12.36 -5.25 -7.97
CA VAL A 38 11.32 -5.05 -6.97
C VAL A 38 11.62 -5.99 -5.81
N ARG A 39 11.52 -5.48 -4.57
CA ARG A 39 11.67 -6.28 -3.36
C ARG A 39 10.50 -5.97 -2.42
N SER A 40 9.88 -7.02 -1.90
CA SER A 40 8.79 -6.93 -0.93
C SER A 40 9.26 -7.33 0.47
N TYR A 41 8.80 -6.61 1.48
CA TYR A 41 9.09 -6.88 2.88
C TYR A 41 7.80 -6.80 3.70
N SER A 42 7.64 -7.74 4.63
CA SER A 42 6.73 -7.58 5.75
C SER A 42 7.33 -6.60 6.77
N LYS A 43 6.50 -6.10 7.70
CA LYS A 43 7.01 -5.33 8.85
C LYS A 43 8.06 -6.11 9.64
N ALA A 44 7.85 -7.41 9.87
CA ALA A 44 8.74 -8.26 10.64
C ALA A 44 10.10 -8.49 9.96
N ASP A 45 10.11 -8.52 8.64
CA ASP A 45 11.32 -8.75 7.84
C ASP A 45 12.06 -7.46 7.46
N PHE A 46 11.53 -6.29 7.83
CA PHE A 46 12.02 -5.01 7.31
C PHE A 46 13.49 -4.73 7.67
N GLU A 47 13.99 -5.24 8.80
CA GLU A 47 15.40 -5.09 9.18
C GLU A 47 16.38 -5.70 8.16
N LYS A 48 15.94 -6.69 7.35
CA LYS A 48 16.76 -7.30 6.28
C LYS A 48 17.20 -6.29 5.21
N VAL A 49 16.46 -5.18 5.06
CA VAL A 49 16.82 -4.06 4.17
C VAL A 49 18.24 -3.56 4.44
N LYS A 50 18.70 -3.61 5.70
CA LYS A 50 20.06 -3.20 6.07
C LYS A 50 21.11 -4.00 5.30
N HIS A 51 20.96 -5.31 5.23
CA HIS A 51 21.87 -6.20 4.52
C HIS A 51 21.66 -6.10 3.01
N ASP A 52 20.41 -6.22 2.54
CA ASP A 52 20.05 -6.28 1.13
C ASP A 52 20.52 -5.08 0.31
N PHE A 53 20.53 -3.90 0.92
CA PHE A 53 20.93 -2.64 0.29
C PHE A 53 22.23 -2.06 0.85
N ARG A 54 22.95 -2.84 1.68
CA ARG A 54 24.23 -2.45 2.30
C ARG A 54 24.16 -1.06 2.96
N VAL A 55 23.19 -0.88 3.85
CA VAL A 55 23.01 0.38 4.59
C VAL A 55 24.14 0.48 5.62
N MET A 56 25.14 1.31 5.30
CA MET A 56 26.40 1.38 6.03
C MET A 56 26.27 2.02 7.42
N ASN A 57 25.44 3.06 7.56
CA ASN A 57 25.36 3.89 8.76
C ASN A 57 23.90 4.05 9.22
N GLY A 58 23.66 3.91 10.52
CA GLY A 58 22.38 4.16 11.18
C GLY A 58 21.46 2.93 11.26
N PRO A 59 20.35 3.05 12.00
CA PRO A 59 19.41 1.95 12.22
C PRO A 59 18.51 1.73 11.00
N VAL A 60 17.94 0.54 10.90
CA VAL A 60 16.77 0.27 10.07
C VAL A 60 15.64 -0.09 11.01
N THR A 61 14.67 0.80 11.17
CA THR A 61 13.57 0.60 12.10
C THR A 61 12.24 1.01 11.50
N ILE A 62 11.18 0.44 12.03
CA ILE A 62 9.80 0.77 11.69
C ILE A 62 8.99 0.94 12.97
N THR A 63 8.15 1.96 13.02
CA THR A 63 7.33 2.27 14.18
C THR A 63 5.96 2.71 13.70
N ASP A 64 4.92 2.10 14.25
CA ASP A 64 3.55 2.40 13.91
C ASP A 64 2.95 3.28 15.00
N SER A 65 2.11 4.23 14.61
CA SER A 65 1.37 5.10 15.51
C SER A 65 -0.05 5.22 15.00
N LEU A 66 -1.00 4.69 15.77
CA LEU A 66 -2.42 4.77 15.42
C LEU A 66 -2.88 6.22 15.54
N CYS A 67 -3.48 6.74 14.47
CA CYS A 67 -4.09 8.06 14.47
C CYS A 67 -5.59 7.95 14.75
N ASN A 68 -6.18 8.99 15.36
CA ASN A 68 -7.60 9.08 15.75
C ASN A 68 -8.61 8.90 14.59
N SER A 69 -8.16 8.75 13.35
CA SER A 69 -8.97 8.66 12.12
C SER A 69 -9.01 7.26 11.49
N GLY A 70 -8.60 6.20 12.21
CA GLY A 70 -8.51 4.85 11.64
C GLY A 70 -7.38 4.68 10.61
N LYS A 71 -6.44 5.61 10.61
CA LYS A 71 -5.20 5.57 9.82
C LYS A 71 -4.06 5.20 10.74
N THR A 72 -3.08 4.48 10.21
CA THR A 72 -1.83 4.22 10.93
C THR A 72 -0.72 5.04 10.30
N GLU A 73 -0.05 5.87 11.08
CA GLU A 73 1.21 6.49 10.67
C GLU A 73 2.33 5.46 10.84
N VAL A 74 3.02 5.15 9.75
CA VAL A 74 4.18 4.27 9.76
C VAL A 74 5.43 5.11 9.55
N ARG A 75 6.22 5.25 10.60
CA ARG A 75 7.50 5.96 10.58
C ARG A 75 8.62 4.96 10.39
N MET A 76 9.48 5.23 9.42
CA MET A 76 10.59 4.35 9.05
C MET A 76 11.89 5.13 9.14
N VAL A 77 12.92 4.50 9.70
CA VAL A 77 14.28 5.00 9.64
C VAL A 77 15.10 4.03 8.81
N ILE A 78 15.81 4.54 7.81
CA ILE A 78 16.76 3.77 7.02
C ILE A 78 18.07 4.55 7.00
N GLY A 79 18.97 4.14 7.88
CA GLY A 79 20.22 4.84 8.13
C GLY A 79 19.98 6.23 8.70
N LEU A 80 20.33 7.28 7.95
CA LEU A 80 20.12 8.67 8.35
C LEU A 80 18.79 9.26 7.86
N ARG A 81 18.05 8.54 7.01
CA ARG A 81 16.81 9.03 6.41
C ARG A 81 15.61 8.57 7.21
N LYS A 82 14.64 9.47 7.33
CA LYS A 82 13.35 9.24 7.97
C LYS A 82 12.27 9.34 6.90
N PHE A 83 11.30 8.45 6.97
CA PHE A 83 10.13 8.44 6.10
C PHE A 83 8.88 8.29 6.97
N SER A 84 7.78 8.89 6.53
CA SER A 84 6.47 8.69 7.15
C SER A 84 5.44 8.40 6.08
N PHE A 85 4.54 7.47 6.37
CA PHE A 85 3.45 7.04 5.49
C PHE A 85 2.17 6.94 6.29
N PHE A 86 1.04 7.27 5.68
CA PHE A 86 -0.27 7.03 6.28
C PHE A 86 -0.96 5.86 5.59
N VAL A 87 -0.91 4.68 6.22
CA VAL A 87 -1.55 3.48 5.70
C VAL A 87 -3.00 3.39 6.18
N THR A 88 -3.86 2.94 5.28
CA THR A 88 -5.27 2.64 5.53
C THR A 88 -5.59 1.25 4.97
N GLN A 89 -6.77 0.70 5.27
CA GLN A 89 -7.23 -0.52 4.59
C GLN A 89 -7.29 -0.33 3.06
N GLU A 90 -7.49 0.90 2.59
CA GLU A 90 -7.52 1.20 1.16
C GLU A 90 -6.14 1.38 0.52
N THR A 91 -5.13 1.69 1.32
CA THR A 91 -3.75 1.91 0.88
C THR A 91 -2.76 1.18 1.81
N PRO A 92 -2.85 -0.16 1.92
CA PRO A 92 -2.04 -0.95 2.86
C PRO A 92 -0.62 -1.22 2.30
N ILE A 93 -0.09 -0.33 1.46
CA ILE A 93 1.19 -0.53 0.79
C ILE A 93 2.09 0.69 1.00
N ILE A 94 3.31 0.45 1.43
CA ILE A 94 4.37 1.45 1.55
C ILE A 94 5.31 1.32 0.36
N ARG A 95 5.61 2.45 -0.29
CA ARG A 95 6.52 2.49 -1.44
C ARG A 95 7.76 3.30 -1.17
N LEU A 96 8.90 2.65 -1.40
CA LEU A 96 10.22 3.26 -1.40
C LEU A 96 10.89 3.06 -2.75
N VAL A 97 11.71 4.02 -3.15
CA VAL A 97 12.60 3.90 -4.32
C VAL A 97 14.04 3.93 -3.82
N TYR A 98 14.85 2.99 -4.28
CA TYR A 98 16.28 2.92 -4.00
C TYR A 98 17.08 3.21 -5.27
N ASP A 99 17.72 4.38 -5.30
CA ASP A 99 18.69 4.73 -6.33
C ASP A 99 20.01 4.02 -6.02
N ARG A 100 20.37 3.01 -6.84
CA ARG A 100 21.61 2.24 -6.68
C ARG A 100 22.87 3.06 -6.89
N ASN A 101 22.82 4.04 -7.80
CA ASN A 101 23.98 4.87 -8.15
C ASN A 101 24.30 5.82 -7.01
N ARG A 102 23.26 6.46 -6.46
CA ARG A 102 23.40 7.40 -5.34
C ARG A 102 23.38 6.72 -3.96
N ARG A 103 22.96 5.46 -3.90
CA ARG A 103 22.71 4.68 -2.67
C ARG A 103 21.75 5.39 -1.72
N ILE A 104 20.69 5.97 -2.28
CA ILE A 104 19.73 6.79 -1.55
C ILE A 104 18.33 6.20 -1.66
N PHE A 105 17.61 6.21 -0.54
CA PHE A 105 16.18 5.91 -0.47
C PHE A 105 15.35 7.20 -0.59
N SER A 106 14.22 7.11 -1.29
CA SER A 106 13.17 8.13 -1.33
C SER A 106 11.80 7.50 -1.11
N GLY A 107 10.90 8.23 -0.44
CA GLY A 107 9.49 7.85 -0.33
C GLY A 107 8.76 8.02 -1.66
N ALA A 108 7.76 7.19 -1.88
CA ALA A 108 6.93 7.17 -3.07
C ALA A 108 5.51 6.70 -2.72
N GLY A 109 4.59 6.84 -3.66
CA GLY A 109 3.19 6.47 -3.44
C GLY A 109 2.33 7.64 -2.97
N CYS A 110 1.02 7.54 -3.19
CA CYS A 110 0.07 8.58 -2.82
C CYS A 110 -0.04 8.81 -1.30
N ASN A 111 0.38 7.84 -0.50
CA ASN A 111 0.31 7.85 0.96
C ASN A 111 1.62 8.27 1.66
N PHE A 112 2.64 8.68 0.90
CA PHE A 112 3.92 9.16 1.43
C PHE A 112 3.85 10.60 1.93
N VAL A 113 4.26 10.84 3.17
CA VAL A 113 4.25 12.15 3.84
C VAL A 113 5.53 12.92 3.49
N GLU A 114 5.40 13.91 2.61
CA GLU A 114 6.51 14.81 2.29
C GLU A 114 6.70 15.95 3.30
N ASN A 115 5.64 16.38 3.99
CA ASN A 115 5.66 17.49 4.96
C ASN A 115 4.63 17.31 6.08
N GLU A 116 4.78 18.06 7.19
CA GLU A 116 3.99 17.88 8.42
C GLU A 116 2.47 18.12 8.26
N ASN A 117 2.04 18.86 7.23
CA ASN A 117 0.64 19.18 6.95
C ASN A 117 0.05 18.33 5.81
N PHE A 118 0.54 17.11 5.63
CA PHE A 118 0.18 16.24 4.52
C PHE A 118 -1.24 15.68 4.64
N LYS A 119 -2.18 16.21 3.87
CA LYS A 119 -3.49 15.59 3.64
C LYS A 119 -3.56 15.10 2.20
N TYR A 120 -3.73 13.78 2.03
CA TYR A 120 -3.95 13.20 0.72
C TYR A 120 -5.34 12.58 0.59
N THR A 121 -5.84 12.60 -0.63
CA THR A 121 -6.96 11.78 -1.11
C THR A 121 -6.40 10.86 -2.20
N PRO A 122 -6.59 9.54 -2.10
CA PRO A 122 -6.14 8.62 -3.13
C PRO A 122 -6.86 8.89 -4.47
N PRO A 123 -6.25 8.49 -5.60
CA PRO A 123 -6.93 8.55 -6.89
C PRO A 123 -8.15 7.63 -6.89
N SER A 124 -9.05 7.84 -7.84
CA SER A 124 -10.26 7.03 -8.00
C SER A 124 -10.55 6.76 -9.47
N PHE A 125 -11.41 5.77 -9.73
CA PHE A 125 -11.87 5.45 -11.07
C PHE A 125 -13.39 5.51 -11.13
N LYS A 126 -13.92 6.47 -11.89
CA LYS A 126 -15.34 6.77 -12.02
C LYS A 126 -16.01 6.97 -10.65
N GLY A 127 -15.30 7.62 -9.72
CA GLY A 127 -15.75 7.87 -8.35
C GLY A 127 -15.63 6.66 -7.41
N ASN A 128 -15.11 5.52 -7.87
CA ASN A 128 -14.83 4.36 -7.02
C ASN A 128 -13.40 4.41 -6.49
N SER A 129 -13.23 4.06 -5.21
CA SER A 129 -11.90 3.81 -4.63
C SER A 129 -11.20 2.69 -5.40
N LEU A 130 -9.88 2.76 -5.50
CA LEU A 130 -9.09 1.77 -6.24
C LEU A 130 -9.17 0.36 -5.65
N VAL A 131 -9.53 0.24 -4.38
CA VAL A 131 -9.78 -1.05 -3.72
C VAL A 131 -10.97 -1.79 -4.34
N LYS A 132 -11.95 -1.05 -4.88
CA LYS A 132 -13.12 -1.62 -5.57
C LYS A 132 -12.83 -1.93 -7.03
N LEU A 133 -11.72 -1.44 -7.58
CA LEU A 133 -11.39 -1.67 -8.98
C LEU A 133 -11.20 -3.16 -9.30
N PRO A 134 -10.52 -3.97 -8.46
CA PRO A 134 -10.50 -5.42 -8.59
C PRO A 134 -11.89 -6.03 -8.75
N GLU A 135 -12.87 -5.65 -7.93
CA GLU A 135 -14.24 -6.17 -8.01
C GLU A 135 -14.91 -5.84 -9.35
N ILE A 136 -14.66 -4.64 -9.87
CA ILE A 136 -15.21 -4.17 -11.16
C ILE A 136 -14.57 -4.92 -12.34
N LEU A 137 -13.27 -5.22 -12.25
CA LEU A 137 -12.50 -5.81 -13.35
C LEU A 137 -12.45 -7.35 -13.29
N LEU A 138 -12.71 -7.96 -12.13
CA LEU A 138 -12.43 -9.39 -11.90
C LEU A 138 -13.19 -10.27 -12.88
N ALA A 139 -14.44 -9.94 -13.21
CA ALA A 139 -15.25 -10.72 -14.13
C ALA A 139 -14.62 -10.79 -15.53
N ASP A 140 -14.13 -9.66 -16.05
CA ASP A 140 -13.50 -9.58 -17.37
C ASP A 140 -12.10 -10.22 -17.36
N ILE A 141 -11.32 -9.99 -16.29
CA ILE A 141 -10.04 -10.67 -16.07
C ILE A 141 -10.25 -12.19 -16.05
N ASN A 142 -11.26 -12.67 -15.32
CA ASN A 142 -11.53 -14.09 -15.17
C ASN A 142 -11.97 -14.77 -16.47
N ARG A 143 -12.70 -14.06 -17.34
CA ARG A 143 -13.05 -14.53 -18.69
C ARG A 143 -11.86 -14.59 -19.64
N THR A 144 -10.89 -13.70 -19.46
CA THR A 144 -9.71 -13.59 -20.33
C THR A 144 -8.63 -14.63 -19.96
N ILE A 145 -8.59 -15.08 -18.71
CA ILE A 145 -7.65 -16.10 -18.26
C ILE A 145 -8.15 -17.49 -18.65
N GLU A 146 -7.57 -18.06 -19.70
CA GLU A 146 -7.90 -19.41 -20.20
C GLU A 146 -7.25 -20.53 -19.38
N ASP A 147 -5.98 -20.37 -18.98
CA ASP A 147 -5.24 -21.37 -18.18
C ASP A 147 -4.94 -20.86 -16.76
N ARG A 148 -5.41 -21.59 -15.74
CA ARG A 148 -5.18 -21.33 -14.30
C ARG A 148 -4.24 -22.34 -13.65
N SER A 149 -3.53 -23.14 -14.44
CA SER A 149 -2.64 -24.20 -13.96
C SER A 149 -1.62 -23.71 -12.93
N LEU A 150 -1.07 -22.51 -13.14
CA LEU A 150 -0.05 -21.89 -12.30
C LEU A 150 -0.58 -21.18 -11.06
N LEU A 151 -1.90 -21.00 -10.93
CA LEU A 151 -2.50 -20.44 -9.71
C LEU A 151 -2.48 -21.48 -8.58
N LYS A 152 -2.32 -20.99 -7.35
CA LYS A 152 -2.41 -21.83 -6.15
C LYS A 152 -3.80 -22.46 -6.05
N LYS A 153 -3.85 -23.76 -5.76
CA LYS A 153 -5.09 -24.54 -5.70
C LYS A 153 -5.97 -24.19 -4.49
N ASP A 154 -5.34 -23.98 -3.34
CA ASP A 154 -6.05 -23.87 -2.05
C ASP A 154 -6.00 -22.45 -1.45
N SER A 155 -5.53 -21.47 -2.21
CA SER A 155 -5.45 -20.06 -1.76
C SER A 155 -5.47 -19.10 -2.94
N ALA A 156 -5.92 -17.86 -2.69
CA ALA A 156 -5.80 -16.80 -3.66
C ALA A 156 -4.32 -16.47 -3.93
N THR A 157 -4.00 -16.29 -5.20
CA THR A 157 -2.73 -15.70 -5.61
C THR A 157 -2.93 -14.19 -5.69
N VAL A 158 -2.19 -13.45 -4.87
CA VAL A 158 -2.28 -12.00 -4.76
C VAL A 158 -1.32 -11.34 -5.75
N PHE A 159 -1.83 -10.39 -6.52
CA PHE A 159 -1.10 -9.57 -7.47
C PHE A 159 -1.19 -8.11 -7.04
N VAL A 160 -0.04 -7.47 -6.88
CA VAL A 160 0.02 -6.04 -6.57
C VAL A 160 0.43 -5.30 -7.83
N ILE A 161 -0.43 -4.39 -8.29
CA ILE A 161 -0.22 -3.58 -9.48
C ILE A 161 -0.08 -2.12 -9.07
N GLU A 162 0.93 -1.44 -9.60
CA GLU A 162 1.12 0.00 -9.41
C GLU A 162 0.81 0.75 -10.70
N ALA A 163 0.00 1.79 -10.60
CA ALA A 163 -0.27 2.73 -11.66
C ALA A 163 0.34 4.10 -11.34
N ASP A 164 0.96 4.71 -12.34
CA ASP A 164 1.46 6.08 -12.34
C ASP A 164 0.42 6.99 -12.99
N ILE A 165 -0.27 7.75 -12.16
CA ILE A 165 -1.43 8.58 -12.53
C ILE A 165 -1.02 10.03 -12.35
N ASP A 166 -1.13 10.84 -13.41
CA ASP A 166 -0.81 12.26 -13.34
C ASP A 166 -1.93 13.13 -12.75
N GLU A 167 -1.66 14.42 -12.64
CA GLU A 167 -2.58 15.44 -12.14
C GLU A 167 -3.87 15.59 -12.95
N ASN A 168 -3.92 15.10 -14.19
CA ASN A 168 -5.11 15.10 -15.03
C ASN A 168 -5.85 13.75 -14.99
N GLY A 169 -5.36 12.80 -14.20
CA GLY A 169 -5.88 11.43 -14.15
C GLY A 169 -5.40 10.56 -15.32
N MET A 170 -4.41 10.97 -16.11
CA MET A 170 -3.88 10.12 -17.16
C MET A 170 -2.91 9.08 -16.59
N ILE A 171 -3.05 7.84 -17.06
CA ILE A 171 -2.11 6.78 -16.73
C ILE A 171 -0.89 6.86 -17.66
N HIS A 172 0.29 7.08 -17.07
CA HIS A 172 1.56 7.07 -17.79
C HIS A 172 2.17 5.66 -17.86
N ARG A 173 1.97 4.87 -16.80
CA ARG A 173 2.55 3.54 -16.68
C ARG A 173 1.78 2.69 -15.69
N ILE A 174 1.71 1.40 -15.98
CA ILE A 174 1.23 0.37 -15.06
C ILE A 174 2.28 -0.74 -14.99
N VAL A 175 2.63 -1.18 -13.78
CA VAL A 175 3.62 -2.23 -13.54
C VAL A 175 3.15 -3.19 -12.46
N PRO A 176 3.53 -4.48 -12.55
CA PRO A 176 3.40 -5.38 -11.42
C PRO A 176 4.50 -5.10 -10.39
N LEU A 177 4.13 -5.02 -9.12
CA LEU A 177 5.06 -4.97 -7.99
C LEU A 177 5.32 -6.35 -7.39
N SER A 178 4.37 -7.28 -7.51
CA SER A 178 4.57 -8.67 -7.10
C SER A 178 5.28 -9.44 -8.20
N ASP A 179 6.29 -10.25 -7.85
CA ASP A 179 7.07 -11.10 -8.78
C ASP A 179 6.27 -12.31 -9.33
N THR A 180 4.95 -12.34 -9.13
CA THR A 180 4.10 -13.47 -9.46
C THR A 180 3.63 -13.46 -10.92
N LEU A 181 3.86 -14.59 -11.60
CA LEU A 181 3.14 -15.07 -12.79
C LEU A 181 2.81 -13.98 -13.82
N ARG A 182 3.85 -13.52 -14.54
CA ARG A 182 3.79 -12.41 -15.51
C ARG A 182 2.62 -12.48 -16.50
N GLN A 183 2.20 -13.68 -16.89
CA GLN A 183 1.06 -13.88 -17.80
C GLN A 183 -0.26 -13.35 -17.21
N TYR A 184 -0.53 -13.56 -15.92
CA TYR A 184 -1.74 -13.07 -15.27
C TYR A 184 -1.66 -11.58 -14.98
N SER A 185 -0.49 -11.10 -14.52
CA SER A 185 -0.23 -9.67 -14.35
C SER A 185 -0.46 -8.90 -15.65
N LYS A 186 -0.07 -9.45 -16.80
CA LYS A 186 -0.32 -8.84 -18.11
C LYS A 186 -1.81 -8.68 -18.40
N VAL A 187 -2.62 -9.73 -18.18
CA VAL A 187 -4.07 -9.65 -18.38
C VAL A 187 -4.70 -8.56 -17.50
N ILE A 188 -4.30 -8.48 -16.23
CA ILE A 188 -4.79 -7.44 -15.31
C ILE A 188 -4.42 -6.04 -15.83
N ILE A 189 -3.15 -5.85 -16.23
CA ILE A 189 -2.65 -4.56 -16.73
C ILE A 189 -3.37 -4.14 -18.02
N ASP A 190 -3.55 -5.06 -18.95
CA ASP A 190 -4.25 -4.80 -20.21
C ASP A 190 -5.71 -4.36 -19.93
N GLN A 191 -6.40 -5.04 -19.00
CA GLN A 191 -7.75 -4.64 -18.57
C GLN A 191 -7.80 -3.25 -17.92
N ILE A 192 -6.78 -2.87 -17.14
CA ILE A 192 -6.71 -1.53 -16.57
C ILE A 192 -6.51 -0.49 -17.68
N TYR A 193 -5.62 -0.73 -18.64
CA TYR A 193 -5.40 0.19 -19.77
C TYR A 193 -6.65 0.33 -20.65
N ASP A 194 -7.34 -0.76 -20.96
CA ASP A 194 -8.56 -0.73 -21.77
C ASP A 194 -9.65 0.13 -21.11
N LYS A 195 -9.75 0.09 -19.78
CA LYS A 195 -10.68 0.93 -19.02
C LYS A 195 -10.11 2.31 -18.67
N ALA A 196 -8.81 2.54 -18.84
CA ALA A 196 -8.14 3.78 -18.48
C ALA A 196 -8.47 4.96 -19.39
N VAL A 197 -8.99 4.72 -20.59
CA VAL A 197 -9.20 5.75 -21.61
C VAL A 197 -10.15 6.86 -21.11
N ARG A 198 -11.06 6.59 -20.15
CA ARG A 198 -11.92 7.60 -19.50
C ARG A 198 -12.32 7.20 -18.07
N GLY A 199 -12.12 8.11 -17.11
CA GLY A 199 -12.74 8.03 -15.79
C GLY A 199 -11.80 8.05 -14.58
N TRP A 200 -10.49 8.06 -14.79
CA TRP A 200 -9.54 8.24 -13.69
C TRP A 200 -9.60 9.66 -13.14
N GLN A 201 -9.65 9.75 -11.82
CA GLN A 201 -9.50 10.98 -11.08
C GLN A 201 -8.13 10.96 -10.38
N PRO A 202 -7.38 12.07 -10.45
CA PRO A 202 -6.04 12.15 -9.88
C PRO A 202 -6.07 12.04 -8.35
N ALA A 203 -4.91 11.75 -7.78
CA ALA A 203 -4.71 11.93 -6.35
C ALA A 203 -4.75 13.42 -6.01
N MET A 204 -5.25 13.76 -4.82
CA MET A 204 -5.28 15.14 -4.32
C MET A 204 -4.34 15.28 -3.14
N ARG A 205 -3.54 16.34 -3.11
CA ARG A 205 -2.72 16.73 -1.97
C ARG A 205 -3.15 18.13 -1.54
N ASN A 206 -3.66 18.24 -0.32
CA ASN A 206 -4.20 19.48 0.24
C ASN A 206 -5.23 20.15 -0.70
N GLY A 207 -6.03 19.35 -1.41
CA GLY A 207 -7.05 19.83 -2.35
C GLY A 207 -6.52 20.18 -3.74
N ILE A 208 -5.24 19.94 -4.03
CA ILE A 208 -4.63 20.19 -5.35
C ILE A 208 -4.31 18.85 -6.02
N PRO A 209 -4.71 18.62 -7.28
CA PRO A 209 -4.33 17.42 -8.04
C PRO A 209 -2.81 17.29 -8.16
N TYR A 210 -2.30 16.07 -8.06
CA TYR A 210 -0.87 15.81 -8.26
C TYR A 210 -0.64 14.41 -8.82
N ARG A 211 0.49 14.25 -9.53
CA ARG A 211 0.95 12.95 -10.00
C ARG A 211 1.34 12.04 -8.84
N ALA A 212 0.77 10.85 -8.79
CA ALA A 212 1.02 9.90 -7.72
C ALA A 212 1.09 8.46 -8.25
N LEU A 213 1.90 7.66 -7.55
CA LEU A 213 1.89 6.22 -7.71
C LEU A 213 0.79 5.64 -6.81
N ALA A 214 -0.10 4.84 -7.39
CA ALA A 214 -1.21 4.23 -6.69
C ALA A 214 -1.17 2.71 -6.86
N GLN A 215 -1.36 1.97 -5.77
CA GLN A 215 -1.27 0.52 -5.76
C GLN A 215 -2.66 -0.10 -5.65
N MET A 216 -2.85 -1.21 -6.35
CA MET A 216 -4.09 -1.98 -6.43
C MET A 216 -3.75 -3.45 -6.21
N THR A 217 -4.61 -4.15 -5.47
CA THR A 217 -4.40 -5.56 -5.15
C THR A 217 -5.48 -6.41 -5.83
N PHE A 218 -5.06 -7.34 -6.67
CA PHE A 218 -5.95 -8.28 -7.36
C PHE A 218 -5.73 -9.68 -6.80
N GLU A 219 -6.81 -10.35 -6.44
CA GLU A 219 -6.77 -11.73 -5.95
C GLU A 219 -7.36 -12.65 -7.00
N LEU A 220 -6.56 -13.60 -7.47
CA LEU A 220 -7.01 -14.62 -8.41
C LEU A 220 -7.00 -15.99 -7.73
N THR A 221 -8.13 -16.69 -7.80
CA THR A 221 -8.26 -18.08 -7.36
C THR A 221 -8.18 -19.01 -8.57
N LYS A 222 -7.77 -20.25 -8.34
CA LYS A 222 -7.82 -21.29 -9.37
C LYS A 222 -9.26 -21.58 -9.80
#